data_AF-A0A8T1HQ37-F1
#
_entry.id   AF-A0A8T1HQ37-F1
#
_cell.length_a   1.000
_cell.length_b   1.000
_cell.length_c   1.000
_cell.angle_alpha   90.00
_cell.angle_beta   90.00
_cell.angle_gamma   90.00
#
_symmetry.space_group_name_H-M   'P 1'
#
loop_
_entity.id
_entity.type
_entity.pdbx_description
1 polymer ?
#
loop_
_entity_poly.entity_id
_entity_poly.type
_entity_poly.pdbx_seq_one_letter_code
_entity_poly.pdbx_strand_id
1 'polypeptide(L)'
;MAKSTICSALDLRIGFYQILVCGSDIPLTAVTTPTGMLWKWLVLPQGLKNAPATLNGCVTHLLRSVRHFAPSYFDDVFVHSRAGNGKTDVEVHKEHLRKLLVLMCNYMPYENLKECIFGASKIPILGCLVAKNGARPDPEKVRVISEWPTLFNVKELRQFLGLATYLCKYVENYAGKIRPLSQLLKKEAEWKWTAKCQQAFDAVKRGLTEVPILAVADQDRPFHVVCDASDFAIECALMQHGHEGRDRVIYYQSRQLKPAKRNYPVHDKELLATREVPSVSTWEWTVRGLHRPRFTANCSEVVTHLATDGEMVVVLCRVRLPG
;
A
#
# COMPACT_ATOMS: atom_id res chain seq x y z
N MET A 1 -0.73 13.37 5.95
CA MET A 1 -1.60 12.54 6.83
C MET A 1 -1.04 12.21 8.21
N ALA A 2 0.24 11.85 8.40
CA ALA A 2 0.78 11.29 9.66
C ALA A 2 0.56 12.10 10.97
N LYS A 3 0.17 13.37 10.88
CA LYS A 3 -0.07 14.27 12.04
C LYS A 3 -1.49 14.82 12.10
N SER A 4 -2.36 14.37 11.21
CA SER A 4 -3.76 14.79 11.16
C SER A 4 -4.59 14.03 12.20
N THR A 5 -5.43 14.77 12.91
CA THR A 5 -6.37 14.25 13.91
C THR A 5 -7.75 14.03 13.32
N ILE A 6 -8.05 14.73 12.21
CA ILE A 6 -9.32 14.69 11.49
C ILE A 6 -9.07 14.46 10.00
N CYS A 7 -9.80 13.49 9.46
CA CYS A 7 -9.74 13.09 8.07
C CYS A 7 -11.14 12.92 7.49
N SER A 8 -11.26 13.10 6.18
CA SER A 8 -12.43 12.73 5.40
C SER A 8 -12.01 11.86 4.22
N ALA A 9 -12.88 10.95 3.80
CA ALA A 9 -12.73 10.16 2.59
C ALA A 9 -13.94 10.43 1.70
N LEU A 10 -13.71 10.83 0.46
CA LEU A 10 -14.74 11.12 -0.52
C LEU A 10 -14.59 10.12 -1.66
N ASP A 11 -15.72 9.58 -2.10
CA ASP A 11 -15.81 8.65 -3.24
C ASP A 11 -16.42 9.37 -4.44
N LEU A 12 -15.65 9.44 -5.53
CA LEU A 12 -16.11 10.00 -6.79
C LEU A 12 -17.09 9.03 -7.46
N ARG A 13 -18.38 9.30 -7.32
CA ARG A 13 -19.42 8.45 -7.88
C ARG A 13 -19.27 8.36 -9.40
N ILE A 14 -19.17 7.14 -9.92
CA ILE A 14 -19.35 6.88 -11.36
C ILE A 14 -18.33 7.73 -12.19
N GLY A 15 -17.12 7.93 -11.66
CA GLY A 15 -16.13 8.89 -12.19
C GLY A 15 -15.83 8.73 -13.68
N PHE A 16 -15.86 7.50 -14.20
CA PHE A 16 -15.71 7.22 -15.62
C PHE A 16 -16.73 7.98 -16.48
N TYR A 17 -18.00 7.94 -16.12
CA TYR A 17 -19.06 8.52 -16.95
C TYR A 17 -19.15 10.05 -16.84
N GLN A 18 -18.28 10.68 -16.03
CA GLN A 18 -18.13 12.15 -15.98
C GLN A 18 -17.14 12.66 -17.04
N ILE A 19 -16.35 11.77 -17.65
CA ILE A 19 -15.33 12.12 -18.65
C ILE A 19 -15.88 11.92 -20.05
N LEU A 20 -15.83 12.95 -20.89
CA LEU A 20 -16.24 12.87 -22.29
C LEU A 20 -15.23 12.08 -23.12
N VAL A 21 -15.74 11.24 -24.02
CA VAL A 21 -14.92 10.57 -25.04
C VAL A 21 -14.61 11.57 -26.16
N CYS A 22 -13.39 11.51 -26.69
CA CYS A 22 -13.03 12.32 -27.85
C CYS A 22 -13.98 12.02 -29.02
N GLY A 23 -14.45 13.05 -29.73
CA GLY A 23 -15.44 12.89 -30.80
C GLY A 23 -15.05 11.87 -31.88
N SER A 24 -13.75 11.77 -32.19
CA SER A 24 -13.20 10.79 -33.12
C SER A 24 -13.35 9.33 -32.65
N ASP A 25 -13.39 9.12 -31.34
CA ASP A 25 -13.30 7.80 -30.71
C ASP A 25 -14.69 7.27 -30.29
N ILE A 26 -15.72 8.13 -30.26
CA ILE A 26 -17.11 7.73 -29.97
C ILE A 26 -17.56 6.52 -30.81
N PRO A 27 -17.29 6.43 -32.13
CA PRO A 27 -17.66 5.26 -32.92
C PRO A 27 -17.00 3.95 -32.48
N LEU A 28 -15.82 4.01 -31.85
CA LEU A 28 -15.08 2.83 -31.37
C LEU A 28 -15.70 2.24 -30.09
N THR A 29 -16.57 2.99 -29.43
CA THR A 29 -17.27 2.56 -28.21
C THR A 29 -18.61 1.90 -28.50
N ALA A 30 -18.90 1.56 -29.77
CA ALA A 30 -20.21 1.04 -30.15
C ALA A 30 -20.50 -0.32 -29.50
N VAL A 31 -21.70 -0.48 -28.95
CA VAL A 31 -22.21 -1.72 -28.35
C VAL A 31 -23.56 -2.08 -28.94
N THR A 32 -23.80 -3.38 -29.15
CA THR A 32 -25.06 -3.90 -29.70
C THR A 32 -25.89 -4.52 -28.59
N THR A 33 -27.18 -4.18 -28.52
CA THR A 33 -28.13 -4.84 -27.62
C THR A 33 -28.66 -6.14 -28.23
N PRO A 34 -29.22 -7.07 -27.44
CA PRO A 34 -29.86 -8.28 -27.97
C PRO A 34 -31.00 -8.02 -28.97
N THR A 35 -31.57 -6.81 -28.96
CA THR A 35 -32.58 -6.33 -29.92
C THR A 35 -31.99 -5.86 -31.25
N GLY A 36 -30.68 -5.88 -31.43
CA GLY A 36 -29.98 -5.45 -32.64
C GLY A 36 -29.74 -3.93 -32.73
N MET A 37 -30.06 -3.15 -31.70
CA MET A 37 -29.82 -1.71 -31.69
C MET A 37 -28.36 -1.41 -31.35
N LEU A 38 -27.75 -0.47 -32.10
CA LEU A 38 -26.38 -0.02 -31.89
C LEU A 38 -26.37 1.28 -31.07
N TRP A 39 -25.69 1.25 -29.93
CA TRP A 39 -25.49 2.41 -29.06
C TRP A 39 -24.01 2.78 -29.02
N LYS A 40 -23.70 4.07 -28.80
CA LYS A 40 -22.34 4.58 -28.66
C LYS A 40 -22.22 5.33 -27.35
N TRP A 41 -21.07 5.24 -26.71
CA TRP A 41 -20.81 5.98 -25.48
C TRP A 41 -20.28 7.38 -25.80
N LEU A 42 -20.92 8.40 -25.22
CA LEU A 42 -20.45 9.79 -25.27
C LEU A 42 -19.48 10.10 -24.12
N VAL A 43 -19.53 9.28 -23.08
CA VAL A 43 -18.74 9.37 -21.86
C VAL A 43 -17.93 8.10 -21.70
N LEU A 44 -16.80 8.17 -20.99
CA LEU A 44 -15.84 7.08 -20.90
C LEU A 44 -16.51 5.85 -20.24
N PRO A 45 -16.73 4.74 -20.98
CA PRO A 45 -17.38 3.57 -20.44
C PRO A 45 -16.41 2.73 -19.59
N GLN A 46 -16.97 2.04 -18.61
CA GLN A 46 -16.25 1.00 -17.89
C GLN A 46 -15.85 -0.16 -18.82
N GLY A 47 -14.72 -0.80 -18.54
CA GLY A 47 -14.21 -1.92 -19.31
C GLY A 47 -13.15 -1.57 -20.38
N LEU A 48 -12.99 -0.29 -20.71
CA LEU A 48 -11.86 0.13 -21.56
C LEU A 48 -10.54 0.04 -20.80
N LYS A 49 -9.53 -0.56 -21.43
CA LYS A 49 -8.20 -0.80 -20.83
C LYS A 49 -7.57 0.45 -20.21
N ASN A 50 -7.71 1.60 -20.87
CA ASN A 50 -7.07 2.85 -20.46
C ASN A 50 -8.00 3.75 -19.62
N ALA A 51 -9.26 3.38 -19.41
CA ALA A 51 -10.20 4.22 -18.67
C ALA A 51 -9.71 4.58 -17.25
N PRO A 52 -9.16 3.65 -16.44
CA PRO A 52 -8.65 3.99 -15.11
C PRO A 52 -7.49 4.99 -15.14
N ALA A 53 -6.60 4.88 -16.14
CA ALA A 53 -5.47 5.80 -16.28
C ALA A 53 -5.94 7.21 -16.65
N THR A 54 -6.90 7.33 -17.58
CA THR A 54 -7.51 8.60 -17.97
C THR A 54 -8.19 9.26 -16.77
N LEU A 55 -9.01 8.52 -16.03
CA LEU A 55 -9.71 9.03 -14.85
C LEU A 55 -8.75 9.52 -13.77
N ASN A 56 -7.75 8.70 -13.41
CA ASN A 56 -6.74 9.09 -12.44
C ASN A 56 -5.94 10.32 -12.90
N GLY A 57 -5.64 10.44 -14.20
CA GLY A 57 -4.98 11.61 -14.78
C GLY A 57 -5.81 12.88 -14.63
N CYS A 58 -7.10 12.82 -14.97
CA CYS A 58 -8.05 13.94 -14.81
C CYS A 58 -8.19 14.36 -13.35
N VAL A 59 -8.45 13.42 -12.43
CA VAL A 59 -8.62 13.70 -10.99
C VAL A 59 -7.33 14.28 -10.40
N THR A 60 -6.17 13.70 -10.70
CA THR A 60 -4.87 14.20 -10.24
C THR A 60 -4.59 15.61 -10.74
N HIS A 61 -4.95 15.91 -12.00
CA HIS A 61 -4.80 17.24 -12.58
C HIS A 61 -5.73 18.25 -11.90
N LEU A 62 -7.01 17.91 -11.72
CA LEU A 62 -8.01 18.74 -11.07
C LEU A 62 -7.55 19.11 -9.65
N LEU A 63 -7.15 18.12 -8.87
CA LEU A 63 -6.79 18.28 -7.46
C LEU A 63 -5.39 18.85 -7.23
N ARG A 64 -4.64 19.19 -8.28
CA ARG A 64 -3.24 19.63 -8.19
C ARG A 64 -3.02 20.77 -7.19
N SER A 65 -3.94 21.73 -7.14
CA SER A 65 -3.87 22.90 -6.22
C SER A 65 -4.12 22.53 -4.75
N VAL A 66 -4.89 21.47 -4.50
CA VAL A 66 -5.31 21.04 -3.16
C VAL A 66 -4.62 19.75 -2.69
N ARG A 67 -3.79 19.13 -3.54
CA ARG A 67 -3.12 17.83 -3.32
C ARG A 67 -2.38 17.71 -1.99
N HIS A 68 -1.88 18.82 -1.45
CA HIS A 68 -1.14 18.83 -0.18
C HIS A 68 -2.01 18.51 1.04
N PHE A 69 -3.33 18.72 0.97
CA PHE A 69 -4.28 18.31 2.01
C PHE A 69 -5.36 17.34 1.50
N ALA A 70 -5.54 17.21 0.18
CA ALA A 70 -6.51 16.34 -0.47
C ALA A 70 -5.86 15.45 -1.55
N PRO A 71 -4.93 14.54 -1.19
CA PRO A 71 -4.42 13.54 -2.13
C PRO A 71 -5.53 12.60 -2.61
N SER A 72 -5.42 12.15 -3.85
CA SER A 72 -6.33 11.18 -4.46
C SER A 72 -5.61 9.90 -4.90
N TYR A 73 -6.38 8.82 -5.00
CA TYR A 73 -5.98 7.57 -5.61
C TYR A 73 -7.15 7.02 -6.43
N PHE A 74 -7.06 7.09 -7.76
CA PHE A 74 -8.20 6.84 -8.65
C PHE A 74 -9.44 7.64 -8.21
N ASP A 75 -10.49 6.94 -7.77
CA ASP A 75 -11.80 7.49 -7.42
C ASP A 75 -11.88 7.96 -5.97
N ASP A 76 -10.89 7.60 -5.14
CA ASP A 76 -10.85 7.98 -3.74
C ASP A 76 -10.10 9.31 -3.54
N VAL A 77 -10.73 10.26 -2.85
CA VAL A 77 -10.10 11.52 -2.43
C VAL A 77 -10.06 11.60 -0.91
N PHE A 78 -8.86 11.77 -0.35
CA PHE A 78 -8.67 11.77 1.09
C PHE A 78 -8.29 13.15 1.59
N VAL A 79 -9.12 13.75 2.43
CA VAL A 79 -8.83 15.05 3.04
C VAL A 79 -8.21 14.83 4.41
N HIS A 80 -7.08 15.48 4.67
CA HIS A 80 -6.47 15.49 6.00
C HIS A 80 -6.14 16.92 6.42
N SER A 81 -6.46 17.25 7.66
CA SER A 81 -6.23 18.60 8.20
C SER A 81 -5.46 18.55 9.50
N ARG A 82 -4.80 19.65 9.80
CA ARG A 82 -4.05 19.85 11.04
C ARG A 82 -4.18 21.32 11.44
N ALA A 83 -4.36 21.55 12.73
CA ALA A 83 -4.39 22.87 13.34
C ALA A 83 -3.14 23.66 12.97
N GLY A 84 -3.35 24.94 12.70
CA GLY A 84 -2.32 25.89 12.30
C GLY A 84 -2.89 27.30 12.33
N ASN A 85 -2.03 28.30 12.47
CA ASN A 85 -2.40 29.72 12.44
C ASN A 85 -3.51 30.10 13.44
N GLY A 86 -3.47 29.52 14.65
CA GLY A 86 -4.45 29.78 15.72
C GLY A 86 -5.83 29.12 15.54
N LYS A 87 -6.05 28.35 14.46
CA LYS A 87 -7.30 27.63 14.19
C LYS A 87 -7.27 26.21 14.72
N THR A 88 -8.43 25.72 15.14
CA THR A 88 -8.64 24.32 15.54
C THR A 88 -8.57 23.36 14.34
N ASP A 89 -8.33 22.08 14.59
CA ASP A 89 -8.31 21.04 13.54
C ASP A 89 -9.62 21.03 12.72
N VAL A 90 -10.76 21.23 13.38
CA VAL A 90 -12.09 21.22 12.77
C VAL A 90 -12.29 22.42 11.85
N GLU A 91 -11.86 23.62 12.26
CA GLU A 91 -11.98 24.83 11.44
C GLU A 91 -11.15 24.72 10.16
N VAL A 92 -9.89 24.30 10.29
CA VAL A 92 -9.01 24.05 9.13
C VAL A 92 -9.63 22.97 8.22
N HIS A 93 -10.23 21.92 8.80
CA HIS A 93 -10.87 20.86 8.03
C HIS A 93 -12.08 21.33 7.24
N LYS A 94 -12.93 22.18 7.84
CA LYS A 94 -14.06 22.81 7.14
C LYS A 94 -13.59 23.67 5.98
N GLU A 95 -12.49 24.41 6.14
CA GLU A 95 -11.91 25.22 5.06
C GLU A 95 -11.35 24.37 3.92
N HIS A 96 -10.65 23.27 4.24
CA HIS A 96 -10.14 22.33 3.26
C HIS A 96 -11.28 21.64 2.48
N LEU A 97 -12.30 21.15 3.19
CA LEU A 97 -13.49 20.57 2.56
C LEU A 97 -14.19 21.59 1.67
N ARG A 98 -14.38 22.83 2.13
CA ARG A 98 -15.02 23.87 1.31
C ARG A 98 -14.24 24.15 0.01
N LYS A 99 -12.92 24.25 0.09
CA LYS A 99 -12.06 24.45 -1.10
C LYS A 99 -12.17 23.27 -2.07
N LEU A 100 -12.12 22.05 -1.55
CA LEU A 100 -12.24 20.83 -2.34
C LEU A 100 -13.62 20.73 -3.02
N LEU A 101 -14.70 20.90 -2.25
CA LEU A 101 -16.07 20.80 -2.76
C LEU A 101 -16.37 21.88 -3.81
N VAL A 102 -15.90 23.12 -3.63
CA VAL A 102 -16.04 24.17 -4.66
C VAL A 102 -15.33 23.78 -5.95
N LEU A 103 -14.11 23.24 -5.84
CA LEU A 103 -13.36 22.76 -7.00
C LEU A 103 -14.10 21.60 -7.70
N MET A 104 -14.64 20.66 -6.93
CA MET A 104 -15.39 19.53 -7.49
C MET A 104 -16.71 19.95 -8.11
N CYS A 105 -17.47 20.86 -7.50
CA CYS A 105 -18.70 21.40 -8.09
C CYS A 105 -18.48 22.03 -9.48
N ASN A 106 -17.31 22.60 -9.74
CA ASN A 106 -17.02 23.25 -11.02
C ASN A 106 -16.62 22.27 -12.14
N TYR A 107 -16.08 21.09 -11.80
CA TYR A 107 -15.45 20.22 -12.80
C TYR A 107 -15.88 18.75 -12.74
N MET A 108 -16.31 18.24 -11.58
CA MET A 108 -16.69 16.83 -11.32
C MET A 108 -17.74 16.76 -10.18
N PRO A 109 -19.01 17.14 -10.41
CA PRO A 109 -19.95 17.46 -9.34
C PRO A 109 -20.60 16.25 -8.64
N TYR A 110 -20.41 15.02 -9.14
CA TYR A 110 -21.11 13.85 -8.61
C TYR A 110 -20.24 13.05 -7.62
N GLU A 111 -20.53 13.20 -6.33
CA GLU A 111 -19.99 12.38 -5.25
C GLU A 111 -21.00 11.33 -4.76
N ASN A 112 -20.49 10.24 -4.19
CA ASN A 112 -21.33 9.23 -3.56
C ASN A 112 -21.46 9.54 -2.07
N LEU A 113 -22.36 10.45 -1.71
CA LEU A 113 -22.61 10.89 -0.33
C LEU A 113 -22.77 9.75 0.69
N LYS A 114 -23.23 8.56 0.26
CA LYS A 114 -23.40 7.38 1.13
C LYS A 114 -22.07 6.73 1.52
N GLU A 115 -21.07 6.79 0.65
CA GLU A 115 -19.74 6.21 0.85
C GLU A 115 -18.74 7.26 1.39
N CYS A 116 -19.08 8.55 1.29
CA CYS A 116 -18.27 9.61 1.86
C CYS A 116 -18.28 9.58 3.40
N ILE A 117 -17.10 9.71 4.00
CA ILE A 117 -16.89 9.82 5.44
C ILE A 117 -16.34 11.22 5.72
N PHE A 118 -17.03 11.99 6.56
CA PHE A 118 -16.62 13.35 6.90
C PHE A 118 -16.16 13.48 8.35
N GLY A 119 -15.02 14.14 8.55
CA GLY A 119 -14.55 14.60 9.86
C GLY A 119 -14.26 13.48 10.87
N ALA A 120 -13.84 12.30 10.40
CA ALA A 120 -13.59 11.15 11.24
C ALA A 120 -12.13 11.13 11.77
N SER A 121 -11.94 10.51 12.94
CA SER A 121 -10.60 10.27 13.50
C SER A 121 -9.88 9.07 12.86
N LYS A 122 -10.63 8.24 12.12
CA LYS A 122 -10.15 7.08 11.39
C LYS A 122 -10.92 6.95 10.08
N ILE A 123 -10.24 6.67 8.99
CA ILE A 123 -10.85 6.47 7.68
C ILE A 123 -10.27 5.22 6.98
N PRO A 124 -11.08 4.49 6.20
CA PRO A 124 -10.58 3.45 5.32
C PRO A 124 -9.80 4.10 4.16
N ILE A 125 -8.60 3.58 3.88
CA ILE A 125 -7.74 3.99 2.77
C ILE A 125 -7.14 2.72 2.17
N LEU A 126 -7.46 2.41 0.91
CA LEU A 126 -6.86 1.31 0.14
C LEU A 126 -6.83 -0.03 0.91
N GLY A 127 -7.96 -0.37 1.55
CA GLY A 127 -8.13 -1.59 2.34
C GLY A 127 -7.35 -1.64 3.67
N CYS A 128 -7.01 -0.46 4.21
CA CYS A 128 -6.40 -0.27 5.53
C CYS A 128 -7.22 0.76 6.32
N LEU A 129 -7.32 0.62 7.63
CA LEU A 129 -7.89 1.65 8.49
C LEU A 129 -6.78 2.57 8.98
N VAL A 130 -6.80 3.83 8.53
CA VAL A 130 -5.79 4.83 8.88
C VAL A 130 -6.33 5.74 9.98
N ALA A 131 -5.53 5.91 11.03
CA ALA A 131 -5.85 6.71 12.21
C ALA A 131 -4.62 7.52 12.67
N LYS A 132 -4.82 8.44 13.62
CA LYS A 132 -3.73 9.24 14.22
C LYS A 132 -2.55 8.40 14.73
N ASN A 133 -2.83 7.21 15.28
CA ASN A 133 -1.81 6.33 15.84
C ASN A 133 -1.12 5.44 14.80
N GLY A 134 -1.60 5.42 13.56
CA GLY A 134 -1.02 4.64 12.47
C GLY A 134 -2.06 3.99 11.57
N ALA A 135 -1.58 3.09 10.70
CA ALA A 135 -2.37 2.27 9.81
C ALA A 135 -2.53 0.86 10.39
N ARG A 136 -3.74 0.32 10.28
CA ARG A 136 -4.07 -1.06 10.59
C ARG A 136 -4.69 -1.73 9.37
N PRO A 137 -4.60 -3.07 9.24
CA PRO A 137 -5.39 -3.78 8.25
C PRO A 137 -6.89 -3.56 8.52
N ASP A 138 -7.67 -3.61 7.45
CA ASP A 138 -9.13 -3.56 7.53
C ASP A 138 -9.64 -4.70 8.46
N PRO A 139 -10.38 -4.37 9.55
CA PRO A 139 -10.91 -5.37 10.46
C PRO A 139 -11.72 -6.47 9.79
N GLU A 140 -12.42 -6.15 8.70
CA GLU A 140 -13.22 -7.11 7.96
C GLU A 140 -12.33 -8.14 7.25
N LYS A 141 -11.25 -7.68 6.61
CA LYS A 141 -10.27 -8.56 5.97
C LYS A 141 -9.52 -9.42 6.99
N VAL A 142 -9.22 -8.85 8.17
CA VAL A 142 -8.60 -9.60 9.28
C VAL A 142 -9.55 -10.67 9.79
N ARG A 143 -10.84 -10.35 9.97
CA ARG A 143 -11.86 -11.31 10.41
C ARG A 143 -11.95 -12.50 9.47
N VAL A 144 -12.05 -12.24 8.16
CA VAL A 144 -12.09 -13.29 7.13
C VAL A 144 -10.89 -14.24 7.23
N ILE A 145 -9.68 -13.71 7.45
CA ILE A 145 -8.47 -14.53 7.59
C ILE A 145 -8.45 -15.29 8.93
N SER A 146 -8.87 -14.65 10.02
CA SER A 146 -8.92 -15.26 11.35
C SER A 146 -9.85 -16.47 11.36
N GLU A 147 -11.06 -16.29 10.82
CA GLU A 147 -12.11 -17.31 10.77
C GLU A 147 -11.94 -18.32 9.63
N TRP A 148 -10.89 -18.18 8.80
CA TRP A 148 -10.67 -19.03 7.64
C TRP A 148 -10.60 -20.51 8.05
N PRO A 149 -11.37 -21.43 7.44
CA PRO A 149 -11.36 -22.83 7.81
C PRO A 149 -10.00 -23.49 7.55
N THR A 150 -9.74 -24.63 8.20
CA THR A 150 -8.57 -25.44 7.85
C THR A 150 -8.62 -25.81 6.37
N LEU A 151 -7.47 -25.70 5.70
CA LEU A 151 -7.37 -25.88 4.25
C LEU A 151 -7.26 -27.37 3.92
N PHE A 152 -8.05 -27.83 2.95
CA PHE A 152 -8.08 -29.25 2.55
C PHE A 152 -7.51 -29.52 1.17
N ASN A 153 -7.28 -28.49 0.36
CA ASN A 153 -6.72 -28.64 -0.98
C ASN A 153 -5.85 -27.45 -1.42
N VAL A 154 -5.09 -27.67 -2.50
CA VAL A 154 -4.19 -26.69 -3.10
C VAL A 154 -4.92 -25.43 -3.55
N LYS A 155 -6.18 -25.54 -4.01
CA LYS A 155 -6.97 -24.40 -4.49
C LYS A 155 -7.30 -23.45 -3.34
N GLU A 156 -7.80 -23.97 -2.23
CA GLU A 156 -8.08 -23.21 -1.00
C GLU A 156 -6.80 -22.58 -0.45
N LEU A 157 -5.68 -23.31 -0.48
CA LEU A 157 -4.39 -22.77 -0.05
C LEU A 157 -3.94 -21.59 -0.91
N ARG A 158 -4.13 -21.64 -2.23
CA ARG A 158 -3.85 -20.50 -3.11
C ARG A 158 -4.75 -19.31 -2.81
N GLN A 159 -6.03 -19.54 -2.53
CA GLN A 159 -6.97 -18.48 -2.16
C GLN A 159 -6.56 -17.81 -0.84
N PHE A 160 -6.25 -18.60 0.18
CA PHE A 160 -5.76 -18.10 1.47
C PHE A 160 -4.46 -17.30 1.31
N LEU A 161 -3.46 -17.85 0.62
CA LEU A 161 -2.18 -17.16 0.42
C LEU A 161 -2.32 -15.91 -0.44
N GLY A 162 -3.25 -15.89 -1.40
CA GLY A 162 -3.55 -14.69 -2.19
C GLY A 162 -4.03 -13.53 -1.31
N LEU A 163 -4.98 -13.79 -0.41
CA LEU A 163 -5.48 -12.78 0.52
C LEU A 163 -4.44 -12.43 1.60
N ALA A 164 -3.74 -13.41 2.16
CA ALA A 164 -2.72 -13.18 3.18
C ALA A 164 -1.53 -12.39 2.61
N THR A 165 -1.18 -12.55 1.34
CA THR A 165 -0.14 -11.76 0.66
C THR A 165 -0.53 -10.29 0.57
N TYR A 166 -1.82 -9.97 0.39
CA TYR A 166 -2.27 -8.58 0.39
C TYR A 166 -2.05 -7.87 1.74
N LEU A 167 -2.09 -8.62 2.85
CA LEU A 167 -1.88 -8.10 4.20
C LEU A 167 -0.46 -8.37 4.75
N CYS A 168 0.44 -8.98 3.99
CA CYS A 168 1.75 -9.40 4.50
C CYS A 168 2.61 -8.23 4.99
N LYS A 169 2.34 -7.01 4.52
CA LYS A 169 3.01 -5.77 4.98
C LYS A 169 2.88 -5.49 6.47
N TYR A 170 1.90 -6.12 7.12
CA TYR A 170 1.64 -6.02 8.56
C TYR A 170 2.29 -7.14 9.38
N VAL A 171 2.90 -8.12 8.70
CA VAL A 171 3.43 -9.34 9.32
C VAL A 171 4.94 -9.41 9.11
N GLU A 172 5.67 -9.27 10.21
CA GLU A 172 7.11 -9.54 10.26
C GLU A 172 7.39 -10.99 9.84
N ASN A 173 8.45 -11.22 9.08
CA ASN A 173 8.92 -12.50 8.58
C ASN A 173 7.83 -13.37 7.94
N TYR A 174 6.94 -12.73 7.17
CA TYR A 174 5.87 -13.43 6.47
C TYR A 174 6.40 -14.55 5.55
N ALA A 175 7.45 -14.27 4.75
CA ALA A 175 8.04 -15.24 3.82
C ALA A 175 8.59 -16.50 4.51
N GLY A 176 9.18 -16.34 5.70
CA GLY A 176 9.62 -17.45 6.53
C GLY A 176 8.43 -18.25 7.09
N LYS A 177 7.43 -17.55 7.62
CA LYS A 177 6.20 -18.16 8.18
C LYS A 177 5.45 -19.01 7.15
N ILE A 178 5.27 -18.52 5.91
CA ILE A 178 4.55 -19.26 4.87
C ILE A 178 5.36 -20.37 4.20
N ARG A 179 6.62 -20.60 4.61
CA ARG A 179 7.49 -21.58 3.93
C ARG A 179 6.88 -22.99 3.86
N PRO A 180 6.38 -23.59 4.96
CA PRO A 180 5.76 -24.92 4.90
C PRO A 180 4.55 -24.95 3.95
N LEU A 181 3.77 -23.88 3.93
CA LEU A 181 2.61 -23.74 3.05
C LEU A 181 3.01 -23.62 1.58
N SER A 182 4.03 -22.82 1.26
CA SER A 182 4.54 -22.65 -0.10
C SER A 182 5.10 -23.94 -0.71
N GLN A 183 5.56 -24.88 0.13
CA GLN A 183 6.04 -26.19 -0.34
C GLN A 183 4.90 -27.06 -0.88
N LEU A 184 3.69 -26.95 -0.34
CA LEU A 184 2.49 -27.66 -0.81
C LEU A 184 1.99 -27.15 -2.17
N LEU A 185 2.47 -25.99 -2.63
CA LEU A 185 2.09 -25.42 -3.93
C LEU A 185 2.97 -25.88 -5.10
N LYS A 186 4.06 -26.63 -4.84
CA LYS A 186 4.96 -27.09 -5.89
C LYS A 186 4.29 -28.16 -6.76
N LYS A 187 4.64 -28.17 -8.05
CA LYS A 187 3.99 -29.02 -9.08
C LYS A 187 4.05 -30.53 -8.76
N GLU A 188 5.08 -30.97 -8.04
CA GLU A 188 5.32 -32.38 -7.68
C GLU A 188 5.06 -32.67 -6.19
N ALA A 189 4.51 -31.71 -5.44
CA ALA A 189 4.26 -31.92 -4.02
C ALA A 189 2.98 -32.75 -3.81
N GLU A 190 3.09 -33.84 -3.06
CA GLU A 190 1.93 -34.52 -2.50
C GLU A 190 1.23 -33.60 -1.49
N TRP A 191 -0.10 -33.54 -1.55
CA TRP A 191 -0.87 -32.79 -0.57
C TRP A 191 -0.86 -33.53 0.78
N LYS A 192 0.06 -33.10 1.66
CA LYS A 192 0.16 -33.64 3.02
C LYS A 192 0.16 -32.50 4.02
N TRP A 193 -0.99 -32.25 4.62
CA TRP A 193 -1.13 -31.25 5.67
C TRP A 193 -0.45 -31.74 6.95
N THR A 194 0.75 -31.24 7.22
CA THR A 194 1.56 -31.63 8.40
C THR A 194 1.33 -30.67 9.57
N ALA A 195 1.74 -31.07 10.78
CA ALA A 195 1.73 -30.18 11.94
C ALA A 195 2.50 -28.87 11.70
N LYS A 196 3.58 -28.90 10.90
CA LYS A 196 4.32 -27.70 10.48
C LYS A 196 3.49 -26.77 9.59
N CYS A 197 2.63 -27.33 8.73
CA CYS A 197 1.71 -26.55 7.90
C CYS A 197 0.64 -25.88 8.76
N GLN A 198 0.09 -26.60 9.75
CA GLN A 198 -0.86 -26.05 10.69
C GLN A 198 -0.24 -24.92 11.52
N GLN A 199 0.96 -25.12 12.09
CA GLN A 199 1.67 -24.09 12.82
C GLN A 199 1.97 -22.84 11.96
N ALA A 200 2.35 -23.04 10.70
CA ALA A 200 2.57 -21.93 9.76
C ALA A 200 1.27 -21.16 9.47
N PHE A 201 0.17 -21.87 9.25
CA PHE A 201 -1.15 -21.29 9.04
C PHE A 201 -1.60 -20.45 10.24
N ASP A 202 -1.48 -21.00 11.45
CA ASP A 202 -1.85 -20.32 12.69
C ASP A 202 -0.90 -19.15 13.02
N ALA A 203 0.38 -19.26 12.66
CA ALA A 203 1.34 -18.16 12.81
C ALA A 203 1.02 -16.97 11.89
N VAL A 204 0.57 -17.23 10.66
CA VAL A 204 0.12 -16.17 9.74
C VAL A 204 -1.14 -15.49 10.27
N LYS A 205 -2.12 -16.29 10.73
CA LYS A 205 -3.35 -15.76 11.35
C LYS A 205 -3.05 -14.89 12.56
N ARG A 206 -2.26 -15.41 13.52
CA ARG A 206 -1.85 -14.65 14.71
C ARG A 206 -1.12 -13.37 14.36
N GLY A 207 -0.19 -13.44 13.40
CA GLY A 207 0.53 -12.26 12.92
C GLY A 207 -0.38 -11.19 12.32
N LEU A 208 -1.56 -11.56 11.81
CA LEU A 208 -2.57 -10.65 11.24
C LEU A 208 -3.62 -10.17 12.25
N THR A 209 -3.83 -10.90 13.35
CA THR A 209 -4.74 -10.49 14.44
C THR A 209 -4.03 -9.66 15.51
N GLU A 210 -2.77 -9.97 15.80
CA GLU A 210 -1.93 -9.30 16.81
C GLU A 210 -1.12 -8.13 16.20
N VAL A 211 -1.54 -7.64 15.03
CA VAL A 211 -0.77 -6.74 14.18
C VAL A 211 -0.29 -5.50 14.93
N PRO A 212 1.03 -5.19 14.86
CA PRO A 212 1.51 -3.90 15.32
C PRO A 212 0.93 -2.79 14.45
N ILE A 213 0.49 -1.71 15.09
CA ILE A 213 0.05 -0.52 14.37
C ILE A 213 1.24 0.02 13.58
N LEU A 214 1.17 -0.02 12.25
CA LEU A 214 2.22 0.55 11.41
C LEU A 214 2.12 2.07 11.45
N ALA A 215 3.24 2.77 11.53
CA ALA A 215 3.26 4.21 11.44
C ALA A 215 2.86 4.67 10.03
N VAL A 216 2.10 5.76 9.95
CA VAL A 216 1.91 6.48 8.69
C VAL A 216 3.21 7.22 8.38
N ALA A 217 3.73 7.05 7.17
CA ALA A 217 4.94 7.70 6.71
C ALA A 217 4.87 9.24 6.84
N ASP A 218 5.87 9.82 7.49
CA ASP A 218 6.08 11.26 7.58
C ASP A 218 7.09 11.69 6.51
N GLN A 219 6.62 12.37 5.46
CA GLN A 219 7.49 12.77 4.35
C GLN A 219 8.56 13.79 4.79
N ASP A 220 8.40 14.45 5.93
CA ASP A 220 9.39 15.43 6.42
C ASP A 220 10.56 14.76 7.18
N ARG A 221 10.56 13.44 7.33
CA ARG A 221 11.53 12.69 8.13
C ARG A 221 12.33 11.68 7.28
N PRO A 222 13.61 11.44 7.62
CA PRO A 222 14.39 10.42 6.96
C PRO A 222 13.80 9.04 7.25
N PHE A 223 13.81 8.20 6.23
CA PHE A 223 13.48 6.79 6.38
C PHE A 223 14.75 6.02 6.78
N HIS A 224 14.57 4.90 7.46
CA HIS A 224 15.61 3.91 7.62
C HIS A 224 15.07 2.52 7.31
N VAL A 225 15.94 1.67 6.82
CA VAL A 225 15.61 0.33 6.37
C VAL A 225 16.45 -0.64 7.19
N VAL A 226 15.78 -1.52 7.93
CA VAL A 226 16.46 -2.63 8.58
C VAL A 226 16.22 -3.84 7.70
N CYS A 227 17.28 -4.50 7.26
CA CYS A 227 17.17 -5.72 6.47
C CYS A 227 17.75 -6.90 7.26
N ASP A 228 17.16 -8.06 7.05
CA ASP A 228 17.63 -9.33 7.58
C ASP A 228 17.58 -10.39 6.47
N ALA A 229 18.45 -11.37 6.57
CA ALA A 229 18.57 -12.44 5.61
C ALA A 229 18.74 -13.79 6.29
N SER A 230 17.98 -14.76 5.80
CA SER A 230 18.13 -16.17 6.15
C SER A 230 18.51 -16.99 4.92
N ASP A 231 18.80 -18.28 5.12
CA ASP A 231 19.09 -19.20 4.02
C ASP A 231 17.95 -19.36 3.00
N PHE A 232 16.73 -18.98 3.37
CA PHE A 232 15.54 -19.26 2.57
C PHE A 232 14.77 -18.00 2.17
N ALA A 233 14.93 -16.90 2.88
CA ALA A 233 14.18 -15.67 2.68
C ALA A 233 15.01 -14.45 3.07
N ILE A 234 14.70 -13.34 2.41
CA ILE A 234 15.17 -12.00 2.76
C ILE A 234 14.00 -11.16 3.23
N GLU A 235 14.26 -10.23 4.12
CA GLU A 235 13.28 -9.34 4.70
C GLU A 235 13.86 -7.93 4.87
N CYS A 236 13.01 -6.91 4.74
CA CYS A 236 13.31 -5.59 5.25
C CYS A 236 12.09 -4.96 5.91
N ALA A 237 12.33 -4.16 6.94
CA ALA A 237 11.37 -3.27 7.56
C ALA A 237 11.74 -1.82 7.20
N LEU A 238 10.81 -1.10 6.58
CA LEU A 238 10.88 0.34 6.41
C LEU A 238 10.40 1.01 7.71
N MET A 239 11.23 1.86 8.27
CA MET A 239 11.04 2.45 9.60
C MET A 239 11.32 3.95 9.59
N GLN A 240 10.74 4.64 10.56
CA GLN A 240 11.02 6.06 10.83
C GLN A 240 11.19 6.28 12.32
N HIS A 241 12.13 7.16 12.67
CA HIS A 241 12.30 7.56 14.05
C HIS A 241 11.08 8.39 14.47
N GLY A 242 10.34 7.90 15.46
CA GLY A 242 9.14 8.55 15.96
C GLY A 242 9.46 9.86 16.68
N HIS A 243 8.43 10.65 16.96
CA HIS A 243 8.56 11.86 17.79
C HIS A 243 8.92 11.55 19.25
N GLU A 244 8.66 10.31 19.70
CA GLU A 244 8.88 9.83 21.07
C GLU A 244 10.26 9.17 21.25
N GLY A 245 11.19 9.35 20.30
CA GLY A 245 12.54 8.76 20.38
C GLY A 245 12.59 7.24 20.14
N ARG A 246 11.51 6.64 19.62
CA ARG A 246 11.43 5.21 19.28
C ARG A 246 11.21 5.02 17.80
N ASP A 247 11.88 4.02 17.21
CA ASP A 247 11.65 3.65 15.82
C ASP A 247 10.27 3.00 15.66
N ARG A 248 9.56 3.41 14.61
CA ARG A 248 8.26 2.86 14.26
C ARG A 248 8.31 2.27 12.87
N VAL A 249 7.76 1.07 12.73
CA VAL A 249 7.68 0.38 11.44
C VAL A 249 6.55 0.95 10.62
N ILE A 250 6.84 1.28 9.36
CA ILE A 250 5.88 1.76 8.37
C ILE A 250 5.45 0.60 7.46
N TYR A 251 6.36 -0.31 7.15
CA TYR A 251 6.12 -1.37 6.18
C TYR A 251 7.07 -2.55 6.41
N TYR A 252 6.55 -3.78 6.48
CA TYR A 252 7.36 -5.00 6.37
C TYR A 252 7.31 -5.53 4.94
N GLN A 253 8.45 -5.95 4.40
CA GLN A 253 8.51 -6.64 3.11
C GLN A 253 9.41 -7.85 3.25
N SER A 254 8.89 -9.02 2.91
CA SER A 254 9.67 -10.25 2.92
C SER A 254 9.46 -11.04 1.64
N ARG A 255 10.48 -11.81 1.25
CA ARG A 255 10.45 -12.62 0.02
C ARG A 255 11.31 -13.86 0.17
N GLN A 256 10.79 -14.99 -0.30
CA GLN A 256 11.58 -16.22 -0.39
C GLN A 256 12.64 -16.13 -1.50
N LEU A 257 13.83 -16.65 -1.22
CA LEU A 257 14.92 -16.75 -2.18
C LEU A 257 14.65 -17.83 -3.23
N LYS A 258 14.90 -17.47 -4.49
CA LYS A 258 14.98 -18.43 -5.61
C LYS A 258 16.10 -19.43 -5.36
N PRO A 259 16.03 -20.68 -5.87
CA PRO A 259 17.04 -21.71 -5.64
C PRO A 259 18.49 -21.23 -5.83
N ALA A 260 18.78 -20.55 -6.94
CA ALA A 260 20.11 -20.02 -7.23
C ALA A 260 20.62 -19.01 -6.17
N LYS A 261 19.73 -18.19 -5.61
CA LYS A 261 20.06 -17.14 -4.63
C LYS A 261 20.20 -17.66 -3.20
N ARG A 262 19.80 -18.91 -2.93
CA ARG A 262 19.98 -19.55 -1.61
C ARG A 262 21.43 -19.92 -1.36
N ASN A 263 22.18 -20.15 -2.43
CA ASN A 263 23.59 -20.53 -2.38
C ASN A 263 24.52 -19.34 -2.13
N TYR A 264 23.98 -18.12 -2.08
CA TYR A 264 24.75 -16.93 -1.76
C TYR A 264 25.20 -16.96 -0.29
N PRO A 265 26.40 -16.44 0.01
CA PRO A 265 26.80 -16.20 1.39
C PRO A 265 25.88 -15.17 2.06
N VAL A 266 25.87 -15.15 3.40
CA VAL A 266 24.91 -14.33 4.19
C VAL A 266 25.02 -12.84 3.85
N HIS A 267 26.24 -12.30 3.71
CA HIS A 267 26.46 -10.90 3.34
C HIS A 267 25.87 -10.54 1.97
N ASP A 268 25.98 -11.42 0.97
CA ASP A 268 25.37 -11.21 -0.34
C ASP A 268 23.85 -11.28 -0.29
N LYS A 269 23.29 -12.11 0.61
CA LYS A 269 21.84 -12.17 0.86
C LYS A 269 21.34 -10.90 1.54
N GLU A 270 22.10 -10.34 2.50
CA GLU A 270 21.80 -9.05 3.12
C GLU A 270 21.84 -7.91 2.09
N LEU A 271 22.88 -7.87 1.25
CA LEU A 271 22.96 -6.88 0.17
C LEU A 271 21.81 -7.02 -0.83
N LEU A 272 21.43 -8.26 -1.15
CA LEU A 272 20.27 -8.55 -1.98
C LEU A 272 18.96 -8.07 -1.33
N ALA A 273 18.84 -8.17 0.00
CA ALA A 273 17.72 -7.61 0.75
C ALA A 273 17.68 -6.09 0.57
N THR A 274 18.78 -5.39 0.83
CA THR A 274 18.88 -3.94 0.69
C THR A 274 18.66 -3.45 -0.74
N ARG A 275 19.01 -4.22 -1.76
CA ARG A 275 18.79 -3.84 -3.16
C ARG A 275 17.39 -4.18 -3.66
N GLU A 276 16.97 -5.43 -3.51
CA GLU A 276 15.78 -5.93 -4.19
C GLU A 276 14.49 -5.65 -3.43
N VAL A 277 14.54 -5.52 -2.10
CA VAL A 277 13.34 -5.30 -1.28
C VAL A 277 12.84 -3.85 -1.40
N PRO A 278 13.70 -2.82 -1.40
CA PRO A 278 13.26 -1.44 -1.63
C PRO A 278 12.95 -1.12 -3.10
N SER A 279 13.59 -1.82 -4.05
CA SER A 279 13.40 -1.54 -5.50
C SER A 279 12.07 -2.06 -6.07
N VAL A 280 11.29 -2.82 -5.29
CA VAL A 280 9.94 -3.18 -5.72
C VAL A 280 9.09 -1.92 -5.67
N SER A 281 8.44 -1.59 -6.79
CA SER A 281 7.47 -0.48 -7.00
C SER A 281 6.41 -0.27 -5.91
N THR A 282 6.34 -1.15 -4.92
CA THR A 282 5.50 -1.09 -3.74
C THR A 282 5.92 0.01 -2.75
N TRP A 283 7.22 0.29 -2.57
CA TRP A 283 7.67 1.35 -1.65
C TRP A 283 7.60 2.74 -2.27
N GLU A 284 7.63 2.81 -3.61
CA GLU A 284 7.48 4.06 -4.36
C GLU A 284 6.24 4.85 -3.91
N TRP A 285 5.09 4.22 -3.68
CA TRP A 285 3.89 4.96 -3.26
C TRP A 285 3.98 5.55 -1.86
N THR A 286 4.75 4.91 -0.97
CA THR A 286 4.97 5.39 0.40
C THR A 286 6.00 6.52 0.43
N VAL A 287 6.90 6.57 -0.55
CA VAL A 287 8.10 7.43 -0.56
C VAL A 287 8.05 8.54 -1.64
N ARG A 288 7.26 8.40 -2.72
CA ARG A 288 7.17 9.34 -3.88
C ARG A 288 6.70 10.76 -3.55
N GLY A 289 6.35 11.04 -2.30
CA GLY A 289 6.11 12.42 -1.84
C GLY A 289 7.39 13.22 -1.64
N LEU A 290 8.56 12.56 -1.57
CA LEU A 290 9.84 13.18 -1.29
C LEU A 290 10.61 13.56 -2.54
N HIS A 291 10.94 14.85 -2.64
CA HIS A 291 12.09 15.27 -3.43
C HIS A 291 13.35 14.80 -2.68
N ARG A 292 13.95 13.67 -3.09
CA ARG A 292 15.12 13.00 -2.48
C ARG A 292 14.87 12.29 -1.14
N PRO A 293 14.37 11.05 -1.15
CA PRO A 293 14.27 10.25 0.06
C PRO A 293 15.65 9.89 0.61
N ARG A 294 15.90 10.25 1.88
CA ARG A 294 17.09 9.83 2.62
C ARG A 294 16.78 8.51 3.31
N PHE A 295 17.49 7.46 2.92
CA PHE A 295 17.40 6.13 3.52
C PHE A 295 18.68 5.83 4.28
N THR A 296 18.61 5.42 5.54
CA THR A 296 19.77 4.83 6.24
C THR A 296 19.52 3.35 6.44
N ALA A 297 20.50 2.47 6.21
CA ALA A 297 20.31 1.03 6.44
C ALA A 297 21.26 0.54 7.51
N ASN A 298 20.81 -0.37 8.37
CA ASN A 298 21.72 -1.09 9.28
C ASN A 298 21.96 -2.48 8.71
N CYS A 299 23.19 -2.74 8.24
CA CYS A 299 23.68 -4.06 7.83
C CYS A 299 24.88 -4.46 8.69
N SER A 300 25.11 -5.76 8.84
CA SER A 300 26.07 -6.31 9.81
C SER A 300 27.53 -6.05 9.45
N GLU A 301 27.87 -5.87 8.17
CA GLU A 301 29.16 -5.34 7.72
C GLU A 301 29.11 -4.91 6.26
N VAL A 302 29.60 -3.69 5.97
CA VAL A 302 29.91 -3.05 4.66
C VAL A 302 28.80 -3.08 3.60
N VAL A 303 28.45 -1.92 3.02
CA VAL A 303 28.48 -1.69 1.55
C VAL A 303 28.07 -0.25 1.18
N THR A 304 28.74 0.17 0.13
CA THR A 304 28.75 1.38 -0.71
C THR A 304 27.40 1.85 -1.28
N HIS A 305 27.45 3.11 -1.74
CA HIS A 305 26.43 3.86 -2.48
C HIS A 305 25.58 3.02 -3.44
N LEU A 306 24.25 3.07 -3.26
CA LEU A 306 23.27 2.53 -4.20
C LEU A 306 22.67 3.68 -5.01
N ALA A 307 23.01 3.73 -6.30
CA ALA A 307 22.32 4.57 -7.28
C ALA A 307 21.29 3.72 -8.02
N THR A 308 20.03 4.15 -8.00
CA THR A 308 18.99 3.65 -8.91
C THR A 308 18.59 4.82 -9.80
N ASP A 309 18.73 4.64 -11.13
CA ASP A 309 18.23 5.48 -12.23
C ASP A 309 17.89 6.94 -11.86
N GLY A 310 18.93 7.75 -11.64
CA GLY A 310 18.84 9.20 -11.57
C GLY A 310 18.58 9.82 -10.20
N GLU A 311 18.31 9.04 -9.14
CA GLU A 311 18.17 9.56 -7.77
C GLU A 311 19.18 8.90 -6.81
N MET A 312 20.03 9.72 -6.16
CA MET A 312 20.99 9.26 -5.16
C MET A 312 20.26 8.83 -3.89
N VAL A 313 20.27 7.52 -3.61
CA VAL A 313 19.88 6.94 -2.32
C VAL A 313 21.14 6.76 -1.48
N VAL A 314 21.35 7.65 -0.50
CA VAL A 314 22.54 7.60 0.38
C VAL A 314 22.25 6.68 1.57
N VAL A 315 22.56 5.39 1.42
CA VAL A 315 22.49 4.40 2.51
C VAL A 315 23.67 4.60 3.47
N LEU A 316 23.42 5.12 4.68
CA LEU A 316 24.43 5.18 5.75
C LEU A 316 24.24 4.00 6.70
N CYS A 317 25.27 3.13 6.80
CA CYS A 317 25.38 2.08 7.81
C CYS A 317 26.02 2.61 9.09
N ARG A 318 25.44 2.26 10.25
CA ARG A 318 26.04 2.53 11.56
C ARG A 318 26.68 1.26 12.10
N VAL A 319 28.00 1.16 11.99
CA VAL A 319 28.78 0.03 12.53
C VAL A 319 28.71 0.06 14.06
N ARG A 320 28.20 -1.01 14.68
CA ARG A 320 28.33 -1.23 16.13
C ARG A 320 29.61 -2.03 16.34
N LEU A 321 30.71 -1.37 16.70
CA LEU A 321 31.95 -2.06 17.03
C LEU A 321 31.73 -2.93 18.29
N PRO A 322 32.17 -4.20 18.31
CA PRO A 322 32.16 -4.99 19.52
C PRO A 322 33.18 -4.41 20.52
N GLY A 323 32.73 -4.19 21.76
CA GLY A 323 33.57 -3.91 22.92
C GLY A 323 33.80 -5.17 23.72
#